data_AF-A0A9D1ASR7-F1
#
_entry.id   AF-A0A9D1ASR7-F1
#
_cell.length_a   1.000
_cell.length_b   1.000
_cell.length_c   1.000
_cell.angle_alpha   90.00
_cell.angle_beta   90.00
_cell.angle_gamma   90.00
#
_symmetry.space_group_name_H-M   'P 1'
#
loop_
_entity.id
_entity.type
_entity.pdbx_description
1 polymer ?
#
loop_
_entity_poly.entity_id
_entity_poly.type
_entity_poly.pdbx_seq_one_letter_code
_entity_poly.pdbx_strand_id
1 'polypeptide(L)'
;MSELDGRSTKQLFNDWRQGDGQAGQAMAQRFADWYYAITTSRLGETRGREPCDIACQRFGEGIVNVTESRALVGWAHEIVLAELENAGSRATDGDEPNAYTDDKYPKDLLVRARMALPSEVNLLEATYGGRVSRQELDEMAAPLGGNPLGVLKARYRIKQWLRDNEGVPFEVAPENPILDRAPLPLYESGHMATDQEETNFEQWMISDIDLCKDIAEFAHFSIALRGGLPAHSARPQGEPTDPAPQDTITPTKNPGCLARLFGG
;
A
#
# COMPACT_ATOMS: atom_id res chain seq x y z
N MET A 1 12.24 14.17 2.24
CA MET A 1 12.04 13.27 1.10
C MET A 1 13.00 13.71 0.02
N SER A 2 13.95 12.86 -0.40
CA SER A 2 14.91 13.25 -1.45
C SER A 2 14.18 13.35 -2.79
N GLU A 3 14.68 14.22 -3.67
CA GLU A 3 14.27 14.27 -5.08
C GLU A 3 14.23 12.85 -5.66
N LEU A 4 13.18 12.56 -6.44
CA LEU A 4 12.98 11.27 -7.09
C LEU A 4 14.19 11.00 -7.99
N ASP A 5 15.03 10.06 -7.57
CA ASP A 5 16.14 9.58 -8.40
C ASP A 5 15.55 8.87 -9.63
N GLY A 6 15.61 9.55 -10.78
CA GLY A 6 15.05 9.08 -12.05
C GLY A 6 15.77 7.86 -12.63
N ARG A 7 16.84 7.35 -12.01
CA ARG A 7 17.51 6.13 -12.42
C ARG A 7 16.61 4.92 -12.20
N SER A 8 16.60 3.99 -13.15
CA SER A 8 15.99 2.67 -12.99
C SER A 8 16.72 1.84 -11.93
N THR A 9 16.05 0.84 -11.36
CA THR A 9 16.64 -0.04 -10.34
C THR A 9 17.89 -0.75 -10.85
N LYS A 10 17.92 -1.11 -12.15
CA LYS A 10 19.09 -1.70 -12.80
C LYS A 10 20.26 -0.73 -12.89
N GLN A 11 20.00 0.55 -13.19
CA GLN A 11 21.05 1.58 -13.21
C GLN A 11 21.62 1.80 -11.82
N LEU A 12 20.75 1.98 -10.81
CA LEU A 12 21.19 2.14 -9.42
C LEU A 12 22.06 0.98 -8.94
N PHE A 13 21.67 -0.25 -9.26
CA PHE A 13 22.45 -1.43 -8.91
C PHE A 13 23.83 -1.43 -9.59
N ASN A 14 23.88 -1.14 -10.89
CA ASN A 14 25.14 -1.12 -11.64
C ASN A 14 26.08 -0.01 -11.14
N ASP A 15 25.55 1.19 -10.90
CA ASP A 15 26.31 2.34 -10.40
C ASP A 15 26.87 2.02 -9.00
N TRP A 16 26.04 1.44 -8.12
CA TRP A 16 26.48 0.99 -6.79
C TRP A 16 27.59 -0.05 -6.87
N ARG A 17 27.49 -1.04 -7.78
CA ARG A 17 28.54 -2.04 -8.02
C ARG A 17 29.85 -1.43 -8.54
N GLN A 18 29.80 -0.21 -9.10
CA GLN A 18 30.98 0.55 -9.52
C GLN A 18 31.51 1.48 -8.41
N GLY A 19 30.91 1.47 -7.22
CA GLY A 19 31.35 2.26 -6.06
C GLY A 19 30.52 3.52 -5.79
N ASP A 20 29.40 3.75 -6.50
CA ASP A 20 28.49 4.85 -6.18
C ASP A 20 27.66 4.54 -4.92
N GLY A 21 28.10 5.07 -3.79
CA GLY A 21 27.39 4.96 -2.52
C GLY A 21 26.01 5.62 -2.51
N GLN A 22 25.80 6.70 -3.29
CA GLN A 22 24.49 7.36 -3.39
C GLN A 22 23.50 6.48 -4.17
N ALA A 23 23.95 5.83 -5.25
CA ALA A 23 23.14 4.84 -5.95
C ALA A 23 22.73 3.68 -5.04
N GLY A 24 23.65 3.23 -4.17
CA GLY A 24 23.37 2.23 -3.14
C GLY A 24 22.26 2.67 -2.18
N GLN A 25 22.36 3.90 -1.66
CA GLN A 25 21.35 4.47 -0.75
C GLN A 25 19.98 4.66 -1.42
N ALA A 26 19.96 5.18 -2.65
CA ALA A 26 18.72 5.37 -3.42
C ALA A 26 18.05 4.03 -3.75
N MET A 27 18.84 3.00 -4.12
CA MET A 27 18.34 1.65 -4.34
C MET A 27 17.77 1.06 -3.05
N ALA A 28 18.52 1.17 -1.94
CA ALA A 28 18.10 0.70 -0.63
C ALA A 28 16.74 1.29 -0.23
N GLN A 29 16.57 2.61 -0.34
CA GLN A 29 15.28 3.26 -0.05
C GLN A 29 14.16 2.74 -0.96
N ARG A 30 14.42 2.57 -2.26
CA ARG A 30 13.43 2.04 -3.21
C ARG A 30 12.95 0.64 -2.83
N PHE A 31 13.85 -0.26 -2.44
CA PHE A 31 13.48 -1.60 -1.99
C PHE A 31 12.73 -1.56 -0.64
N ALA A 32 13.09 -0.65 0.27
CA ALA A 32 12.36 -0.48 1.52
C ALA A 32 10.91 -0.01 1.29
N ASP A 33 10.71 1.00 0.45
CA ASP A 33 9.38 1.51 0.10
C ASP A 33 8.53 0.42 -0.60
N TRP A 34 9.18 -0.37 -1.47
CA TRP A 34 8.55 -1.47 -2.17
C TRP A 34 8.13 -2.61 -1.22
N TYR A 35 9.00 -3.04 -0.30
CA TYR A 35 8.65 -4.03 0.72
C TYR A 35 7.54 -3.53 1.63
N TYR A 36 7.59 -2.27 2.06
CA TYR A 36 6.57 -1.67 2.91
C TYR A 36 5.20 -1.65 2.22
N ALA A 37 5.15 -1.28 0.94
CA ALA A 37 3.92 -1.32 0.16
C ALA A 37 3.33 -2.73 0.05
N ILE A 38 4.18 -3.74 -0.23
CA ILE A 38 3.75 -5.14 -0.32
C ILE A 38 3.20 -5.63 1.02
N THR A 39 3.98 -5.53 2.09
CA THR A 39 3.61 -6.13 3.38
C THR A 39 2.42 -5.43 4.00
N THR A 40 2.34 -4.11 3.88
CA THR A 40 1.23 -3.32 4.42
C THR A 40 -0.06 -3.59 3.64
N SER A 41 -0.02 -3.69 2.30
CA SER A 41 -1.19 -4.05 1.49
C SER A 41 -1.68 -5.47 1.79
N ARG A 42 -0.75 -6.43 1.98
CA ARG A 42 -1.09 -7.83 2.25
C ARG A 42 -1.58 -8.05 3.67
N LEU A 43 -0.89 -7.52 4.67
CA LEU A 43 -1.08 -7.91 6.07
C LEU A 43 -1.67 -6.79 6.95
N GLY A 44 -1.68 -5.53 6.47
CA GLY A 44 -1.90 -4.34 7.28
C GLY A 44 -0.62 -3.88 7.96
N GLU A 45 -0.58 -2.63 8.44
CA GLU A 45 0.63 -2.02 9.01
C GLU A 45 1.16 -2.79 10.23
N THR A 46 0.28 -3.13 11.18
CA THR A 46 0.67 -3.83 12.43
C THR A 46 1.34 -5.17 12.15
N ARG A 47 0.72 -6.02 11.31
CA ARG A 47 1.25 -7.35 10.98
C ARG A 47 2.32 -7.33 9.89
N GLY A 48 2.34 -6.31 9.04
CA GLY A 48 3.27 -6.18 7.92
C GLY A 48 4.62 -5.58 8.31
N ARG A 49 4.72 -4.96 9.50
CA ARG A 49 5.94 -4.31 9.97
C ARG A 49 7.12 -5.26 10.13
N GLU A 50 6.96 -6.32 10.92
CA GLU A 50 8.03 -7.29 11.17
C GLU A 50 8.52 -7.97 9.87
N PRO A 51 7.64 -8.50 9.00
CA PRO A 51 8.04 -9.01 7.69
C PRO A 51 8.82 -7.99 6.83
N CYS A 52 8.41 -6.72 6.86
CA CYS A 52 9.12 -5.65 6.13
C CYS A 52 10.53 -5.42 6.67
N ASP A 53 10.66 -5.33 8.00
CA ASP A 53 11.95 -5.10 8.65
C ASP A 53 12.91 -6.26 8.39
N ILE A 54 12.44 -7.51 8.49
CA ILE A 54 13.24 -8.70 8.18
C ILE A 54 13.62 -8.73 6.69
N ALA A 55 12.70 -8.42 5.78
CA ALA A 55 13.00 -8.37 4.35
C ALA A 55 14.06 -7.30 4.01
N CYS A 56 13.99 -6.12 4.63
CA CYS A 56 14.99 -5.07 4.50
C CYS A 56 16.37 -5.54 5.01
N GLN A 57 16.42 -6.21 6.16
CA GLN A 57 17.65 -6.75 6.73
C GLN A 57 18.27 -7.80 5.80
N ARG A 58 17.49 -8.81 5.39
CA ARG A 58 17.94 -9.89 4.49
C ARG A 58 18.41 -9.35 3.14
N PHE A 59 17.74 -8.32 2.62
CA PHE A 59 18.18 -7.63 1.41
C PHE A 59 19.55 -6.98 1.61
N GLY A 60 19.74 -6.20 2.68
CA GLY A 60 21.01 -5.53 2.98
C GLY A 60 22.18 -6.49 3.17
N GLU A 61 21.96 -7.62 3.84
CA GLU A 61 22.97 -8.66 4.06
C GLU A 61 23.30 -9.44 2.78
N GLY A 62 22.30 -9.69 1.93
CA GLY A 62 22.41 -10.60 0.80
C GLY A 62 22.77 -9.94 -0.54
N ILE A 63 22.49 -8.64 -0.72
CA ILE A 63 22.59 -7.97 -2.04
C ILE A 63 24.00 -8.04 -2.65
N VAL A 64 25.05 -8.09 -1.83
CA VAL A 64 26.44 -8.22 -2.28
C VAL A 64 26.71 -9.49 -3.08
N ASN A 65 25.89 -10.54 -2.89
CA ASN A 65 25.97 -11.82 -3.58
C ASN A 65 25.21 -11.82 -4.92
N VAL A 66 24.36 -10.83 -5.17
CA VAL A 66 23.72 -10.65 -6.47
C VAL A 66 24.76 -10.09 -7.43
N THR A 67 25.01 -10.80 -8.53
CA THR A 67 26.02 -10.41 -9.53
C THR A 67 25.41 -9.84 -10.80
N GLU A 68 24.15 -10.17 -11.09
CA GLU A 68 23.46 -9.76 -12.31
C GLU A 68 22.23 -8.90 -11.99
N SER A 69 22.16 -7.70 -12.57
CA SER A 69 21.05 -6.76 -12.34
C SER A 69 19.68 -7.31 -12.74
N ARG A 70 19.62 -8.28 -13.67
CA ARG A 70 18.37 -8.94 -14.06
C ARG A 70 17.81 -9.87 -12.98
N ALA A 71 18.65 -10.41 -12.10
CA ALA A 71 18.23 -11.31 -11.03
C ALA A 71 17.76 -10.54 -9.79
N LEU A 72 18.17 -9.27 -9.64
CA LEU A 72 17.98 -8.48 -8.43
C LEU A 72 16.52 -8.41 -7.96
N VAL A 73 15.59 -8.07 -8.85
CA VAL A 73 14.18 -7.87 -8.47
C VAL A 73 13.53 -9.20 -8.10
N GLY A 74 13.76 -10.26 -8.87
CA GLY A 74 13.22 -11.59 -8.57
C GLY A 74 13.76 -12.13 -7.23
N TRP A 75 15.08 -12.06 -7.03
CA TRP A 75 15.73 -12.45 -5.78
C TRP A 75 15.21 -11.66 -4.57
N ALA A 76 15.06 -10.34 -4.70
CA ALA A 76 14.51 -9.50 -3.64
C ALA A 76 13.03 -9.81 -3.36
N HIS A 77 12.25 -10.13 -4.40
CA HIS A 77 10.85 -10.54 -4.26
C HIS A 77 10.73 -11.86 -3.48
N GLU A 78 11.59 -12.84 -3.76
CA GLU A 78 11.64 -14.11 -3.02
C GLU A 78 11.86 -13.91 -1.51
N ILE A 79 12.63 -12.88 -1.11
CA ILE A 79 12.81 -12.54 0.31
C ILE A 79 11.47 -12.16 0.94
N VAL A 80 10.77 -11.18 0.38
CA VAL A 80 9.51 -10.69 0.97
C VAL A 80 8.41 -11.74 0.89
N LEU A 81 8.35 -12.55 -0.17
CA LEU A 81 7.42 -13.67 -0.26
C LEU A 81 7.59 -14.66 0.88
N ALA A 82 8.83 -15.04 1.19
CA ALA A 82 9.10 -15.95 2.32
C ALA A 82 8.64 -15.34 3.66
N GLU A 83 8.84 -14.04 3.88
CA GLU A 83 8.38 -13.38 5.11
C GLU A 83 6.86 -13.25 5.18
N LEU A 84 6.18 -13.06 4.05
CA LEU A 84 4.72 -13.07 3.98
C LEU A 84 4.15 -14.45 4.30
N GLU A 85 4.74 -15.52 3.74
CA GLU A 85 4.34 -16.90 4.02
C GLU A 85 4.47 -17.23 5.52
N ASN A 86 5.57 -16.78 6.15
CA ASN A 86 5.80 -16.94 7.59
C ASN A 86 4.78 -16.16 8.44
N ALA A 87 4.38 -14.96 8.00
CA ALA A 87 3.41 -14.11 8.70
C ALA A 87 1.94 -14.56 8.51
N GLY A 88 1.70 -15.51 7.61
CA GLY A 88 0.41 -16.13 7.35
C GLY A 88 -0.40 -15.46 6.25
N SER A 89 -1.73 -15.65 6.30
CA SER A 89 -2.60 -15.22 5.21
C SER A 89 -2.81 -13.70 5.15
N ARG A 90 -3.13 -13.24 3.93
CA ARG A 90 -3.56 -11.87 3.60
C ARG A 90 -4.70 -11.45 4.53
N ALA A 91 -4.64 -10.19 5.00
CA ALA A 91 -5.69 -9.57 5.79
C ALA A 91 -6.97 -9.43 4.97
N THR A 92 -8.07 -9.97 5.49
CA THR A 92 -9.39 -9.94 4.88
C THR A 92 -10.30 -8.85 5.44
N ASP A 93 -9.93 -8.27 6.57
CA ASP A 93 -10.58 -7.13 7.21
C ASP A 93 -9.56 -6.35 8.06
N GLY A 94 -9.88 -5.11 8.37
CA GLY A 94 -9.07 -4.22 9.19
C GLY A 94 -9.82 -2.91 9.41
N ASP A 95 -9.71 -2.38 10.62
CA ASP A 95 -10.34 -1.12 11.01
C ASP A 95 -9.60 -0.54 12.21
N GLU A 96 -8.27 -0.61 12.19
CA GLU A 96 -7.44 -0.12 13.29
C GLU A 96 -7.11 1.36 13.07
N PRO A 97 -7.34 2.24 14.07
CA PRO A 97 -6.89 3.63 13.99
C PRO A 97 -5.36 3.66 13.96
N ASN A 98 -4.81 4.62 13.23
CA ASN A 98 -3.36 4.75 13.07
C ASN A 98 -2.96 6.21 12.86
N ALA A 99 -1.66 6.47 12.96
CA ALA A 99 -1.12 7.82 12.81
C ALA A 99 -1.37 8.42 11.43
N TYR A 100 -1.48 7.60 10.37
CA TYR A 100 -1.76 8.08 9.02
C TYR A 100 -3.19 8.60 8.87
N THR A 101 -4.14 8.05 9.64
CA THR A 101 -5.54 8.51 9.69
C THR A 101 -5.84 9.49 10.83
N ASP A 102 -4.82 10.03 11.50
CA ASP A 102 -4.98 10.91 12.68
C ASP A 102 -5.81 10.21 13.77
N ASP A 103 -5.47 8.94 14.04
CA ASP A 103 -6.13 8.03 15.00
C ASP A 103 -7.63 7.78 14.73
N LYS A 104 -8.09 8.01 13.50
CA LYS A 104 -9.47 7.70 13.06
C LYS A 104 -9.57 6.31 12.46
N TYR A 105 -10.74 5.69 12.63
CA TYR A 105 -11.06 4.39 12.06
C TYR A 105 -11.24 4.48 10.52
N PRO A 106 -10.53 3.67 9.71
CA PRO A 106 -10.69 3.65 8.26
C PRO A 106 -12.13 3.40 7.78
N LYS A 107 -12.89 2.52 8.44
CA LYS A 107 -14.30 2.27 8.07
C LYS A 107 -15.18 3.48 8.33
N ASP A 108 -14.98 4.21 9.43
CA ASP A 108 -15.74 5.42 9.73
C ASP A 108 -15.48 6.50 8.67
N LEU A 109 -14.23 6.67 8.27
CA LEU A 109 -13.83 7.57 7.19
C LEU A 109 -14.50 7.19 5.86
N LEU A 110 -14.52 5.91 5.51
CA LEU A 110 -15.19 5.43 4.30
C LEU A 110 -16.72 5.55 4.37
N VAL A 111 -17.32 5.38 5.54
CA VAL A 111 -18.76 5.61 5.75
C VAL A 111 -19.10 7.09 5.58
N ARG A 112 -18.26 8.01 6.07
CA ARG A 112 -18.43 9.45 5.80
C ARG A 112 -18.27 9.76 4.32
N ALA A 113 -17.26 9.19 3.66
CA ALA A 113 -17.07 9.32 2.22
C ALA A 113 -18.28 8.79 1.43
N ARG A 114 -18.92 7.70 1.87
CA ARG A 114 -20.12 7.13 1.22
C ARG A 114 -21.28 8.11 1.19
N MET A 115 -21.40 9.00 2.17
CA MET A 115 -22.46 10.00 2.21
C MET A 115 -22.28 11.08 1.14
N ALA A 116 -21.04 11.40 0.79
CA ALA A 116 -20.72 12.37 -0.26
C ALA A 116 -20.59 11.72 -1.65
N LEU A 117 -20.06 10.49 -1.70
CA LEU A 117 -19.68 9.75 -2.91
C LEU A 117 -20.27 8.33 -2.88
N PRO A 118 -21.61 8.16 -2.86
CA PRO A 118 -22.24 6.86 -2.67
C PRO A 118 -21.91 5.88 -3.80
N SER A 119 -21.89 6.34 -5.05
CA SER A 119 -21.58 5.49 -6.21
C SER A 119 -20.15 4.96 -6.16
N GLU A 120 -19.18 5.82 -5.84
CA GLU A 120 -17.77 5.46 -5.75
C GLU A 120 -17.51 4.48 -4.60
N VAL A 121 -18.02 4.75 -3.39
CA VAL A 121 -17.76 3.88 -2.24
C VAL A 121 -18.45 2.52 -2.41
N ASN A 122 -19.68 2.50 -2.93
CA ASN A 122 -20.36 1.24 -3.18
C ASN A 122 -19.64 0.41 -4.26
N LEU A 123 -19.12 1.05 -5.31
CA LEU A 123 -18.32 0.36 -6.32
C LEU A 123 -17.03 -0.24 -5.73
N LEU A 124 -16.32 0.50 -4.87
CA LEU A 124 -15.12 -0.04 -4.23
C LEU A 124 -15.45 -1.16 -3.25
N GLU A 125 -16.49 -1.03 -2.42
CA GLU A 125 -16.89 -2.11 -1.51
C GLU A 125 -17.26 -3.38 -2.29
N ALA A 126 -17.97 -3.24 -3.41
CA ALA A 126 -18.29 -4.36 -4.31
C ALA A 126 -17.02 -4.99 -4.92
N THR A 127 -16.09 -4.16 -5.40
CA THR A 127 -14.81 -4.60 -6.00
C THR A 127 -13.93 -5.33 -4.98
N TYR A 128 -13.81 -4.79 -3.77
CA TYR A 128 -12.85 -5.26 -2.75
C TYR A 128 -13.42 -6.39 -1.90
N GLY A 129 -14.72 -6.36 -1.62
CA GLY A 129 -15.38 -7.41 -0.85
C GLY A 129 -15.63 -8.70 -1.65
N GLY A 130 -15.62 -8.64 -2.99
CA GLY A 130 -15.78 -9.83 -3.85
C GLY A 130 -17.15 -10.49 -3.75
N ARG A 131 -18.17 -9.75 -3.29
CA ARG A 131 -19.51 -10.28 -2.97
C ARG A 131 -20.53 -10.16 -4.11
N VAL A 132 -20.17 -9.44 -5.17
CA VAL A 132 -21.06 -9.18 -6.32
C VAL A 132 -20.63 -9.97 -7.55
N SER A 133 -21.56 -10.19 -8.47
CA SER A 133 -21.22 -10.80 -9.76
C SER A 133 -20.42 -9.85 -10.64
N ARG A 134 -19.66 -10.38 -11.63
CA ARG A 134 -18.94 -9.55 -12.60
C ARG A 134 -19.88 -8.62 -13.39
N GLN A 135 -21.06 -9.12 -13.78
CA GLN A 135 -22.04 -8.32 -14.50
C GLN A 135 -22.51 -7.13 -13.65
N GLU A 136 -22.86 -7.38 -12.40
CA GLU A 136 -23.27 -6.33 -11.45
C GLU A 136 -22.14 -5.31 -11.25
N LEU A 137 -20.89 -5.76 -11.13
CA LEU A 137 -19.74 -4.87 -11.03
C LEU A 137 -19.57 -3.99 -12.27
N ASP A 138 -19.73 -4.55 -13.47
CA ASP A 138 -19.65 -3.81 -14.73
C ASP A 138 -20.78 -2.78 -14.86
N GLU A 139 -22.00 -3.11 -14.40
CA GLU A 139 -23.14 -2.20 -14.33
C GLU A 139 -22.88 -1.04 -13.35
N MET A 140 -22.31 -1.32 -12.17
CA MET A 140 -21.93 -0.30 -11.19
C MET A 140 -20.81 0.61 -11.70
N ALA A 141 -19.86 0.07 -12.47
CA ALA A 141 -18.73 0.82 -13.01
C ALA A 141 -19.10 1.66 -14.24
N ALA A 142 -20.13 1.28 -15.01
CA ALA A 142 -20.50 1.94 -16.26
C ALA A 142 -20.68 3.47 -16.16
N PRO A 143 -21.39 4.03 -15.15
CA PRO A 143 -21.54 5.48 -15.00
C PRO A 143 -20.22 6.22 -14.71
N LEU A 144 -19.20 5.49 -14.22
CA LEU A 144 -17.89 6.03 -13.88
C LEU A 144 -16.84 5.81 -14.99
N GLY A 145 -17.23 5.22 -16.13
CA GLY A 145 -16.35 4.96 -17.27
C GLY A 145 -16.09 3.48 -17.54
N GLY A 146 -16.79 2.57 -16.88
CA GLY A 146 -16.67 1.12 -17.06
C GLY A 146 -15.43 0.51 -16.37
N ASN A 147 -15.37 -0.81 -16.27
CA ASN A 147 -14.25 -1.52 -15.68
C ASN A 147 -13.06 -1.59 -16.67
N PRO A 148 -11.80 -1.26 -16.29
CA PRO A 148 -11.30 -0.91 -14.95
C PRO A 148 -11.29 0.59 -14.60
N LEU A 149 -11.56 1.46 -15.57
CA LEU A 149 -11.45 2.91 -15.43
C LEU A 149 -12.30 3.48 -14.29
N GLY A 150 -13.54 3.05 -14.17
CA GLY A 150 -14.50 3.50 -13.16
C GLY A 150 -14.09 3.12 -11.74
N VAL A 151 -13.46 1.95 -11.57
CA VAL A 151 -12.93 1.51 -10.28
C VAL A 151 -11.74 2.38 -9.86
N LEU A 152 -10.79 2.62 -10.76
CA LEU A 152 -9.67 3.54 -10.51
C LEU A 152 -10.16 4.95 -10.20
N LYS A 153 -11.14 5.44 -10.95
CA LYS A 153 -11.74 6.76 -10.73
C LYS A 153 -12.41 6.85 -9.36
N ALA A 154 -13.15 5.82 -8.96
CA ALA A 154 -13.75 5.76 -7.62
C ALA A 154 -12.68 5.78 -6.52
N ARG A 155 -11.61 4.98 -6.67
CA ARG A 155 -10.46 4.95 -5.75
C ARG A 155 -9.83 6.32 -5.57
N TYR A 156 -9.48 7.00 -6.66
CA TYR A 156 -8.85 8.32 -6.57
C TYR A 156 -9.80 9.41 -6.06
N ARG A 157 -11.08 9.38 -6.43
CA ARG A 157 -12.08 10.31 -5.88
C ARG A 157 -12.24 10.17 -4.37
N ILE A 158 -12.24 8.95 -3.86
CA ILE A 158 -12.31 8.70 -2.42
C ILE A 158 -11.02 9.19 -1.73
N LYS A 159 -9.84 8.90 -2.28
CA LYS A 159 -8.57 9.46 -1.75
C LYS A 159 -8.61 10.99 -1.70
N GLN A 160 -9.03 11.65 -2.78
CA GLN A 160 -9.15 13.10 -2.84
C GLN A 160 -10.13 13.64 -1.81
N TRP A 161 -11.31 13.03 -1.71
CA TRP A 161 -12.32 13.46 -0.74
C TRP A 161 -11.82 13.31 0.70
N LEU A 162 -11.21 12.18 1.05
CA LEU A 162 -10.62 11.93 2.36
C LEU A 162 -9.49 12.92 2.68
N ARG A 163 -8.65 13.25 1.70
CA ARG A 163 -7.61 14.27 1.87
C ARG A 163 -8.19 15.64 2.14
N ASP A 164 -9.13 16.06 1.29
CA ASP A 164 -9.62 17.42 1.27
C ASP A 164 -10.65 17.71 2.39
N ASN A 165 -11.32 16.68 2.93
CA ASN A 165 -12.38 16.84 3.93
C ASN A 165 -12.06 16.19 5.29
N GLU A 166 -11.26 15.13 5.33
CA GLU A 166 -10.97 14.38 6.57
C GLU A 166 -9.52 14.54 7.05
N GLY A 167 -8.68 15.22 6.25
CA GLY A 167 -7.29 15.52 6.58
C GLY A 167 -6.32 14.34 6.41
N VAL A 168 -6.71 13.29 5.68
CA VAL A 168 -5.83 12.14 5.42
C VAL A 168 -4.72 12.57 4.44
N PRO A 169 -3.42 12.44 4.78
CA PRO A 169 -2.34 13.08 4.03
C PRO A 169 -1.92 12.29 2.79
N PHE A 170 -2.86 12.03 1.88
CA PHE A 170 -2.59 11.38 0.60
C PHE A 170 -1.74 12.28 -0.29
N GLU A 171 -0.54 11.83 -0.63
CA GLU A 171 0.33 12.54 -1.58
C GLU A 171 0.06 12.07 -3.02
N VAL A 172 -0.33 10.79 -3.22
CA VAL A 172 -0.65 10.25 -4.56
C VAL A 172 -2.16 10.18 -4.77
N ALA A 173 -2.75 11.26 -5.26
CA ALA A 173 -4.18 11.33 -5.57
C ALA A 173 -4.44 12.08 -6.89
N PRO A 174 -4.02 11.50 -8.03
CA PRO A 174 -4.11 12.16 -9.35
C PRO A 174 -5.56 12.49 -9.72
N GLU A 175 -5.77 13.63 -10.39
CA GLU A 175 -7.09 14.08 -10.87
C GLU A 175 -7.69 13.10 -11.88
N ASN A 176 -6.83 12.50 -12.70
CA ASN A 176 -7.23 11.54 -13.73
C ASN A 176 -6.66 10.15 -13.40
N PRO A 177 -7.45 9.08 -13.60
CA PRO A 177 -6.98 7.72 -13.38
C PRO A 177 -5.85 7.36 -14.36
N ILE A 178 -4.82 6.70 -13.83
CA ILE A 178 -3.68 6.21 -14.61
C ILE A 178 -4.02 4.79 -15.09
N LEU A 179 -4.28 4.62 -16.38
CA LEU A 179 -4.73 3.35 -16.95
C LEU A 179 -3.72 2.21 -16.77
N ASP A 180 -2.42 2.51 -16.76
CA ASP A 180 -1.37 1.51 -16.54
C ASP A 180 -1.46 0.89 -15.13
N ARG A 181 -2.14 1.56 -14.19
CA ARG A 181 -2.42 1.05 -12.85
C ARG A 181 -3.74 0.27 -12.78
N ALA A 182 -4.35 -0.11 -13.90
CA ALA A 182 -5.57 -0.93 -13.93
C ALA A 182 -5.54 -2.20 -13.06
N PRO A 183 -4.41 -2.92 -12.89
CA PRO A 183 -4.38 -4.08 -12.00
C PRO A 183 -4.40 -3.73 -10.50
N LEU A 184 -4.16 -2.47 -10.13
CA LEU A 184 -4.04 -2.02 -8.74
C LEU A 184 -5.25 -2.41 -7.86
N PRO A 185 -6.51 -2.16 -8.26
CA PRO A 185 -7.65 -2.55 -7.44
C PRO A 185 -7.77 -4.07 -7.25
N LEU A 186 -7.35 -4.88 -8.23
CA LEU A 186 -7.34 -6.35 -8.13
C LEU A 186 -6.27 -6.83 -7.14
N TYR A 187 -5.10 -6.19 -7.16
CA TYR A 187 -4.04 -6.45 -6.20
C TYR A 187 -4.48 -6.10 -4.78
N GLU A 188 -5.00 -4.89 -4.59
CA GLU A 188 -5.45 -4.39 -3.30
C GLU A 188 -6.70 -5.09 -2.79
N SER A 189 -7.52 -5.71 -3.63
CA SER A 189 -8.63 -6.54 -3.18
C SER A 189 -8.22 -7.98 -2.87
N GLY A 190 -7.03 -8.43 -3.31
CA GLY A 190 -6.64 -9.83 -3.27
C GLY A 190 -7.41 -10.69 -4.28
N HIS A 191 -7.82 -10.12 -5.42
CA HIS A 191 -8.56 -10.80 -6.49
C HIS A 191 -7.75 -10.92 -7.81
N MET A 192 -6.42 -10.82 -7.74
CA MET A 192 -5.57 -11.25 -8.86
C MET A 192 -5.89 -12.71 -9.21
N ALA A 193 -5.91 -13.05 -10.51
CA ALA A 193 -6.42 -14.34 -10.96
C ALA A 193 -5.50 -15.50 -10.58
N THR A 194 -4.20 -15.23 -10.42
CA THR A 194 -3.18 -16.24 -10.07
C THR A 194 -2.08 -15.62 -9.22
N ASP A 195 -1.40 -16.45 -8.42
CA ASP A 195 -0.21 -16.03 -7.65
C ASP A 195 0.92 -15.50 -8.57
N GLN A 196 0.99 -16.00 -9.80
CA GLN A 196 1.95 -15.52 -10.80
C GLN A 196 1.61 -14.10 -11.28
N GLU A 197 0.33 -13.78 -11.46
CA GLU A 197 -0.10 -12.43 -11.83
C GLU A 197 0.22 -11.44 -10.70
N GLU A 198 -0.05 -11.83 -9.45
CA GLU A 198 0.29 -11.05 -8.27
C GLU A 198 1.80 -10.82 -8.16
N THR A 199 2.60 -11.87 -8.36
CA THR A 199 4.07 -11.80 -8.41
C THR A 199 4.56 -10.84 -9.49
N ASN A 200 4.01 -10.93 -10.70
CA ASN A 200 4.38 -10.06 -11.81
C ASN A 200 4.03 -8.60 -11.51
N PHE A 201 2.87 -8.36 -10.91
CA PHE A 201 2.45 -7.01 -10.51
C PHE A 201 3.37 -6.43 -9.44
N GLU A 202 3.70 -7.20 -8.41
CA GLU A 202 4.61 -6.76 -7.36
C GLU A 202 6.01 -6.48 -7.90
N GLN A 203 6.55 -7.33 -8.78
CA GLN A 203 7.85 -7.08 -9.41
C GLN A 203 7.82 -5.87 -10.35
N TRP A 204 6.71 -5.60 -11.02
CA TRP A 204 6.53 -4.39 -11.83
C TRP A 204 6.47 -3.14 -10.96
N MET A 205 5.81 -3.20 -9.81
CA MET A 205 5.58 -2.07 -8.90
C MET A 205 6.87 -1.33 -8.51
N ILE A 206 8.01 -2.03 -8.36
CA ILE A 206 9.30 -1.38 -8.01
C ILE A 206 9.79 -0.37 -9.07
N SER A 207 9.24 -0.43 -10.29
CA SER A 207 9.57 0.52 -11.36
C SER A 207 8.76 1.83 -11.28
N ASP A 208 7.71 1.89 -10.47
CA ASP A 208 6.85 3.05 -10.26
C ASP A 208 6.79 3.39 -8.75
N ILE A 209 7.65 4.31 -8.31
CA ILE A 209 7.74 4.72 -6.89
C ILE A 209 6.41 5.33 -6.41
N ASP A 210 5.74 6.09 -7.27
CA ASP A 210 4.44 6.68 -6.94
C ASP A 210 3.38 5.59 -6.74
N LEU A 211 3.47 4.47 -7.46
CA LEU A 211 2.59 3.32 -7.22
C LEU A 211 2.87 2.64 -5.89
N CYS A 212 4.13 2.39 -5.52
CA CYS A 212 4.47 1.86 -4.19
C CYS A 212 3.83 2.73 -3.09
N LYS A 213 4.01 4.04 -3.22
CA LYS A 213 3.45 4.98 -2.24
C LYS A 213 1.93 5.00 -2.27
N ASP A 214 1.32 5.02 -3.46
CA ASP A 214 -0.14 4.98 -3.63
C ASP A 214 -0.78 3.77 -2.93
N ILE A 215 -0.16 2.59 -3.06
CA ILE A 215 -0.60 1.36 -2.40
C ILE A 215 -0.44 1.46 -0.89
N ALA A 216 0.74 1.90 -0.43
CA ALA A 216 1.03 2.00 1.00
C ALA A 216 0.05 2.96 1.70
N GLU A 217 -0.18 4.14 1.13
CA GLU A 217 -1.09 5.15 1.67
C GLU A 217 -2.54 4.63 1.77
N PHE A 218 -2.98 3.82 0.79
CA PHE A 218 -4.37 3.35 0.73
C PHE A 218 -4.61 1.99 1.40
N ALA A 219 -3.56 1.31 1.88
CA ALA A 219 -3.62 -0.05 2.38
C ALA A 219 -4.65 -0.26 3.52
N HIS A 220 -4.74 0.68 4.45
CA HIS A 220 -5.70 0.58 5.56
C HIS A 220 -7.16 0.64 5.07
N PHE A 221 -7.42 1.44 4.04
CA PHE A 221 -8.74 1.56 3.43
C PHE A 221 -9.06 0.36 2.55
N SER A 222 -8.09 -0.18 1.80
CA SER A 222 -8.29 -1.39 1.00
C SER A 222 -8.64 -2.58 1.87
N ILE A 223 -7.92 -2.78 2.97
CA ILE A 223 -8.18 -3.86 3.92
C ILE A 223 -9.56 -3.69 4.59
N ALA A 224 -9.93 -2.46 4.97
CA ALA A 224 -11.26 -2.16 5.49
C ALA A 224 -12.39 -2.47 4.50
N LEU A 225 -12.18 -2.16 3.21
CA LEU A 225 -13.13 -2.46 2.14
C LEU A 225 -13.28 -3.96 1.89
N ARG A 226 -12.22 -4.77 2.02
CA ARG A 226 -12.31 -6.25 1.92
C ARG A 226 -13.26 -6.82 2.97
N GLY A 227 -13.20 -6.30 4.20
CA GLY A 227 -14.08 -6.72 5.29
C GLY A 227 -15.52 -6.23 5.15
N GLY A 228 -15.72 -5.19 4.35
CA GLY A 228 -16.99 -4.50 4.17
C GLY A 228 -17.23 -3.45 5.26
N LEU A 229 -18.09 -2.49 4.91
CA LEU A 229 -18.40 -1.35 5.76
C LEU A 229 -19.72 -1.59 6.49
N PRO A 230 -19.88 -1.05 7.71
CA PRO A 230 -21.16 -1.16 8.41
C PRO A 230 -22.28 -0.51 7.59
N ALA A 231 -23.48 -1.07 7.71
CA ALA A 231 -24.69 -0.42 7.22
C ALA A 231 -24.88 0.90 7.97
N HIS A 232 -25.45 1.91 7.30
CA HIS A 232 -25.60 3.27 7.82
C HIS A 232 -26.35 3.36 9.18
N SER A 233 -27.03 2.28 9.59
CA SER A 233 -27.82 2.16 10.81
C SER A 233 -27.21 1.25 11.90
N ALA A 234 -25.99 0.74 11.73
CA ALA A 234 -25.42 -0.27 12.62
C ALA A 234 -24.04 0.14 13.19
N ARG A 235 -24.03 1.00 14.23
CA ARG A 235 -23.25 0.77 15.47
C ARG A 235 -23.65 1.71 16.62
N PRO A 236 -23.55 1.24 17.89
CA PRO A 236 -23.81 2.03 19.08
C PRO A 236 -22.66 3.00 19.37
N GLN A 237 -22.99 4.18 19.86
CA GLN A 237 -22.04 5.13 20.43
C GLN A 237 -21.25 4.43 21.54
N GLY A 238 -19.96 4.20 21.34
CA GLY A 238 -19.06 3.77 22.40
C GLY A 238 -18.97 4.87 23.45
N GLU A 239 -19.23 4.52 24.71
CA GLU A 239 -19.08 5.41 25.86
C GLU A 239 -17.63 5.93 25.96
N PRO A 240 -17.42 7.19 26.37
CA PRO A 240 -16.10 7.74 26.57
C PRO A 240 -15.43 7.08 27.78
N THR A 241 -14.43 6.23 27.54
CA THR A 241 -13.50 5.83 28.58
C THR A 241 -12.49 6.95 28.84
N ASP A 242 -12.45 7.42 30.08
CA ASP A 242 -11.48 8.40 30.59
C ASP A 242 -10.03 8.05 30.22
N PRO A 243 -9.17 9.04 29.92
CA PRO A 243 -7.79 8.79 29.53
C PRO A 243 -6.94 8.39 30.74
N ALA A 244 -6.27 7.24 30.64
CA ALA A 244 -5.16 6.88 31.52
C ALA A 244 -3.93 7.77 31.21
N PRO A 245 -3.02 8.01 32.18
CA PRO A 245 -1.92 8.97 32.05
C PRO A 245 -0.95 8.58 30.93
N GLN A 246 -0.67 9.53 30.04
CA GLN A 246 0.31 9.41 28.97
C GLN A 246 1.73 9.57 29.53
N ASP A 247 2.52 8.50 29.47
CA ASP A 247 3.98 8.62 29.45
C ASP A 247 4.39 9.17 28.08
N THR A 248 4.85 10.42 28.06
CA THR A 248 5.43 11.08 26.88
C THR A 248 6.65 10.32 26.37
N ILE A 249 6.46 9.47 25.36
CA ILE A 249 7.53 9.02 24.48
C ILE A 249 7.51 9.91 23.24
N THR A 250 8.44 10.86 23.19
CA THR A 250 8.71 11.68 22.01
C THR A 250 9.02 10.76 20.81
N PRO A 251 8.31 10.85 19.67
CA PRO A 251 8.67 10.13 18.47
C PRO A 251 9.96 10.72 17.91
N THR A 252 11.07 10.00 18.11
CA THR A 252 12.30 10.23 17.38
C THR A 252 12.03 10.01 15.90
N LYS A 253 12.34 11.02 15.07
CA LYS A 253 12.42 10.91 13.61
C LYS A 253 13.04 9.58 13.25
N ASN A 254 12.26 8.72 12.60
CA ASN A 254 12.70 7.43 12.09
C ASN A 254 13.83 7.69 11.08
N PRO A 255 15.11 7.42 11.39
CA PRO A 255 16.11 7.36 10.35
C PRO A 255 15.79 6.07 9.58
N GLY A 256 15.47 6.18 8.29
CA GLY A 256 15.08 5.02 7.47
C GLY A 256 15.96 3.81 7.77
N CYS A 257 15.34 2.62 7.82
CA CYS A 257 15.90 1.37 8.33
C CYS A 257 17.32 1.04 7.81
N LEU A 258 17.71 1.60 6.65
CA LEU A 258 18.95 1.32 5.94
C LEU A 258 20.05 2.38 6.13
N ALA A 259 19.79 3.51 6.79
CA ALA A 259 20.82 4.52 7.08
C ALA A 259 21.97 3.98 7.96
N ARG A 260 21.73 2.89 8.69
CA ARG A 260 22.75 2.18 9.48
C ARG A 260 23.63 1.22 8.67
N LEU A 261 23.22 0.80 7.48
CA LEU A 261 23.94 -0.20 6.68
C LEU A 261 24.92 0.42 5.67
N PHE A 262 24.72 1.69 5.29
CA PHE A 262 25.53 2.38 4.28
C PHE A 262 26.22 3.66 4.79
N GLY A 263 26.20 3.89 6.11
CA GLY A 263 26.94 4.96 6.77
C GLY A 263 28.32 4.49 7.22
N GLY A 264 29.26 4.44 6.28
CA GLY A 264 30.70 4.41 6.55
C GLY A 264 31.26 5.82 6.57
#